data_AF-A0A2T2WIS8-F1
#
_entry.id   AF-A0A2T2WIS8-F1
#
_cell.length_a   1.000
_cell.length_b   1.000
_cell.length_c   1.000
_cell.angle_alpha   90.00
_cell.angle_beta   90.00
_cell.angle_gamma   90.00
#
_symmetry.space_group_name_H-M   'P 1'
#
loop_
_entity.id
_entity.type
_entity.pdbx_description
1 polymer ?
#
loop_
_entity_poly.entity_id
_entity_poly.type
_entity_poly.pdbx_seq_one_letter_code
_entity_poly.pdbx_strand_id
1 'polypeptide(L)'
;MTNRSGLESHSKRFILGLTLPDLSSLSISSVAPLFSMAAAGQLLVQLAGADVLWAILAVAIPFVFSSWIFRLFNHHFPNAGASYHWSRRVLGTQVSQFQSWILMMAYFWSIPPIIIPAADQSLSLLGIARPDAWDVVGLSLLWIIFAASVLLLGSRMTARVTQIFLLAEVLAVMAMMVIGFGHWHHVILAPTENTA
;
A
#
# COMPACT_ATOMS: atom_id res chain seq x y z
N MET A 1 39.88 18.43 38.51
CA MET A 1 39.98 17.92 37.13
C MET A 1 39.26 16.58 37.07
N THR A 2 37.96 16.59 36.74
CA THR A 2 37.10 15.41 36.72
C THR A 2 37.13 14.77 35.32
N ASN A 3 37.46 13.49 35.32
CA ASN A 3 37.77 12.68 34.16
C ASN A 3 36.53 12.49 33.26
N ARG A 4 36.58 13.01 32.02
CA ARG A 4 35.52 12.91 30.99
C ARG A 4 35.67 11.66 30.09
N SER A 5 36.38 10.62 30.52
CA SER A 5 36.69 9.46 29.67
C SER A 5 35.64 8.33 29.69
N GLY A 6 34.47 8.53 30.31
CA GLY A 6 33.48 7.46 30.53
C GLY A 6 32.21 7.52 29.65
N LEU A 7 32.04 8.55 28.81
CA LEU A 7 30.75 8.81 28.14
C LEU A 7 30.70 8.43 26.66
N GLU A 8 31.79 7.91 26.07
CA GLU A 8 31.87 7.69 24.61
C GLU A 8 31.81 6.21 24.15
N SER A 9 31.43 5.25 25.00
CA SER A 9 31.37 3.83 24.57
C SER A 9 29.97 3.26 24.36
N HIS A 10 28.91 4.06 24.52
CA HIS A 10 27.53 3.59 24.37
C HIS A 10 26.79 4.22 23.18
N SER A 11 27.49 4.46 22.07
CA SER A 11 26.84 4.46 20.74
C SER A 11 26.50 3.01 20.38
N LYS A 12 25.52 2.44 21.11
CA LYS A 12 24.84 1.24 20.65
C LYS A 12 24.22 1.63 19.33
N ARG A 13 24.79 1.13 18.23
CA ARG A 13 24.18 1.11 16.89
C ARG A 13 22.70 0.87 17.09
N PHE A 14 21.88 1.89 16.85
CA PHE A 14 20.46 1.68 16.63
C PHE A 14 20.41 0.70 15.46
N ILE A 15 20.05 -0.54 15.76
CA ILE A 15 19.89 -1.58 14.76
C ILE A 15 18.75 -1.08 13.89
N LEU A 16 19.09 -0.43 12.77
CA LEU A 16 18.14 -0.16 11.71
C LEU A 16 17.69 -1.55 11.24
N GLY A 17 16.55 -2.00 11.77
CA GLY A 17 16.09 -3.38 11.58
C GLY A 17 15.72 -3.69 10.13
N LEU A 18 15.54 -2.65 9.32
CA LEU A 18 15.08 -2.66 7.94
C LEU A 18 16.10 -1.94 7.04
N THR A 19 16.44 -2.59 5.93
CA THR A 19 17.31 -2.07 4.89
C THR A 19 16.52 -1.22 3.87
N LEU A 20 17.20 -0.51 2.97
CA LEU A 20 16.54 0.27 1.90
C LEU A 20 15.59 -0.59 1.03
N PRO A 21 15.98 -1.81 0.59
CA PRO A 21 15.06 -2.73 -0.08
C PRO A 21 13.82 -3.04 0.75
N ASP A 22 13.97 -3.32 2.05
CA ASP A 22 12.85 -3.60 2.94
C ASP A 22 11.87 -2.42 2.99
N LEU A 23 12.38 -1.20 3.18
CA LEU A 23 11.57 0.02 3.20
C LEU A 23 10.87 0.31 1.88
N SER A 24 11.58 0.09 0.75
CA SER A 24 10.99 0.29 -0.59
C SER A 24 9.89 -0.73 -0.87
N SER A 25 10.10 -2.00 -0.51
CA SER A 25 9.11 -3.07 -0.71
C SER A 25 7.86 -2.85 0.15
N LEU A 26 8.02 -2.43 1.41
CA LEU A 26 6.91 -2.06 2.28
C LEU A 26 6.13 -0.87 1.71
N SER A 27 6.82 0.12 1.15
CA SER A 27 6.20 1.31 0.56
C SER A 27 5.44 0.98 -0.72
N ILE A 28 6.03 0.24 -1.66
CA ILE A 28 5.38 -0.14 -2.92
C ILE A 28 4.21 -1.09 -2.66
N SER A 29 4.40 -2.09 -1.80
CA SER A 29 3.34 -3.02 -1.43
C SER A 29 2.17 -2.34 -0.73
N SER A 30 2.39 -1.23 -0.02
CA SER A 30 1.30 -0.48 0.62
C SER A 30 0.29 0.10 -0.37
N VAL A 31 0.70 0.36 -1.62
CA VAL A 31 -0.18 0.81 -2.70
C VAL A 31 -0.79 -0.39 -3.44
N ALA A 32 -0.22 -1.59 -3.28
CA ALA A 32 -0.66 -2.86 -3.86
C ALA A 32 -1.12 -2.70 -5.34
N PRO A 33 -0.18 -2.53 -6.29
CA PRO A 33 -0.48 -2.24 -7.69
C PRO A 33 -1.53 -3.15 -8.34
N LEU A 34 -1.45 -4.46 -8.15
CA LEU A 34 -2.40 -5.42 -8.73
C LEU A 34 -3.76 -5.34 -8.04
N PHE A 35 -3.76 -5.25 -6.71
CA PHE A 35 -5.00 -5.11 -5.95
C PHE A 35 -5.73 -3.82 -6.33
N SER A 36 -5.02 -2.70 -6.43
CA SER A 36 -5.56 -1.40 -6.86
C SER A 36 -6.19 -1.49 -8.26
N MET A 37 -5.55 -2.21 -9.18
CA MET A 37 -6.12 -2.45 -10.51
C MET A 37 -7.36 -3.35 -10.48
N ALA A 38 -7.36 -4.41 -9.66
CA ALA A 38 -8.52 -5.28 -9.51
C ALA A 38 -9.71 -4.57 -8.85
N ALA A 39 -9.45 -3.72 -7.86
CA ALA A 39 -10.47 -3.02 -7.09
C ALA A 39 -11.04 -1.79 -7.82
N ALA A 40 -10.19 -1.00 -8.48
CA ALA A 40 -10.60 0.30 -9.05
C ALA A 40 -10.35 0.42 -10.56
N GLY A 41 -9.57 -0.48 -11.18
CA GLY A 41 -9.16 -0.36 -12.57
C GLY A 41 -10.33 -0.30 -13.55
N GLN A 42 -11.35 -1.15 -13.37
CA GLN A 42 -12.52 -1.14 -14.24
C GLN A 42 -13.34 0.17 -14.10
N LEU A 43 -13.50 0.68 -12.88
CA LEU A 43 -14.20 1.93 -12.64
C LEU A 43 -13.46 3.13 -13.25
N LEU A 44 -12.13 3.15 -13.14
CA LEU A 44 -11.29 4.19 -13.76
C LEU A 44 -11.44 4.21 -15.28
N VAL A 45 -11.42 3.03 -15.93
CA VAL A 45 -11.63 2.93 -17.38
C VAL A 45 -13.06 3.34 -17.77
N GLN A 46 -14.07 2.98 -16.98
CA GLN A 46 -15.46 3.41 -17.24
C GLN A 46 -15.64 4.92 -17.17
N LEU A 47 -14.97 5.60 -16.24
CA LEU A 47 -15.12 7.04 -16.03
C LEU A 47 -14.25 7.88 -16.97
N ALA A 48 -13.01 7.44 -17.24
CA ALA A 48 -12.04 8.21 -18.01
C ALA A 48 -11.89 7.73 -19.46
N GLY A 49 -12.39 6.55 -19.81
CA GLY A 49 -12.29 5.98 -21.15
C GLY A 49 -10.84 5.92 -21.65
N ALA A 50 -10.61 6.47 -22.85
CA ALA A 50 -9.29 6.52 -23.47
C ALA A 50 -8.28 7.40 -22.70
N ASP A 51 -8.77 8.36 -21.90
CA ASP A 51 -7.93 9.29 -21.15
C ASP A 51 -7.51 8.75 -19.77
N VAL A 52 -7.76 7.47 -19.47
CA VAL A 52 -7.42 6.85 -18.18
C VAL A 52 -5.95 7.03 -17.80
N LEU A 53 -5.04 6.97 -18.78
CA LEU A 53 -3.61 7.18 -18.53
C LEU A 53 -3.33 8.62 -18.08
N TRP A 54 -3.96 9.61 -18.72
CA TRP A 54 -3.85 11.02 -18.33
C TRP A 54 -4.45 11.29 -16.96
N ALA A 55 -5.58 10.66 -16.64
CA ALA A 55 -6.19 10.75 -15.32
C ALA A 55 -5.25 10.20 -14.22
N ILE A 56 -4.60 9.05 -14.46
CA ILE A 56 -3.62 8.48 -13.53
C ILE A 56 -2.42 9.43 -13.35
N LEU A 57 -1.89 9.98 -14.45
CA LEU A 57 -0.77 10.93 -14.39
C LEU A 57 -1.13 12.22 -13.64
N ALA A 58 -2.35 12.74 -13.83
CA ALA A 58 -2.83 13.91 -13.11
C ALA A 58 -2.91 13.65 -11.59
N VAL A 59 -3.38 12.46 -11.18
CA VAL A 59 -3.42 12.05 -9.77
C VAL A 59 -2.01 11.86 -9.20
N ALA A 60 -1.03 11.43 -10.00
CA ALA A 60 0.35 11.25 -9.51
C ALA A 60 1.01 12.57 -9.06
N ILE A 61 0.60 13.71 -9.63
CA ILE A 61 1.18 15.03 -9.33
C ILE A 61 1.17 15.37 -7.83
N PRO A 62 0.03 15.37 -7.11
CA PRO A 62 0.01 15.65 -5.67
C PRO A 62 0.87 14.66 -4.86
N PHE A 63 0.94 13.38 -5.24
CA PHE A 63 1.78 12.40 -4.55
C PHE A 63 3.27 12.69 -4.70
N VAL A 64 3.71 13.13 -5.89
CA VAL A 64 5.10 13.57 -6.12
C VAL A 64 5.43 14.77 -5.23
N PHE A 65 4.54 15.78 -5.17
CA PHE A 65 4.72 16.92 -4.27
C PHE A 65 4.78 16.50 -2.80
N SER A 66 3.86 15.64 -2.33
CA SER A 66 3.89 15.10 -0.96
C SER A 66 5.18 14.34 -0.66
N SER A 67 5.69 13.54 -1.60
CA SER A 67 6.94 12.80 -1.43
C SER A 67 8.14 13.73 -1.20
N TRP A 68 8.17 14.87 -1.90
CA TRP A 68 9.25 15.85 -1.77
C TRP A 68 9.19 16.55 -0.41
N ILE A 69 7.99 16.90 0.05
CA ILE A 69 7.75 17.49 1.38
C ILE A 69 8.19 16.51 2.48
N PHE A 70 7.80 15.23 2.39
CA PHE A 70 8.21 14.21 3.36
C PHE A 70 9.72 13.94 3.33
N ARG A 71 10.35 13.97 2.15
CA ARG A 71 11.81 13.89 2.04
C ARG A 71 12.49 15.05 2.76
N LEU A 72 11.99 16.27 2.59
CA LEU A 72 12.53 17.47 3.25
C LEU A 72 12.38 17.36 4.78
N PHE A 73 11.23 16.91 5.28
CA PHE A 73 11.03 16.71 6.71
C PHE A 73 11.90 15.59 7.28
N ASN A 74 12.07 14.48 6.57
CA ASN A 74 12.97 13.40 6.99
C ASN A 74 14.42 13.87 7.12
N HIS A 75 14.88 14.80 6.28
CA HIS A 75 16.22 15.37 6.39
C HIS A 75 16.41 16.26 7.63
N HIS A 76 15.38 17.01 8.02
CA HIS A 76 15.48 17.98 9.14
C HIS A 76 15.09 17.38 10.49
N PHE A 77 14.10 16.49 10.51
CA PHE A 77 13.49 15.93 11.72
C PHE A 77 13.28 14.41 11.59
N PRO A 78 14.35 13.60 11.56
CA PRO A 78 14.23 12.15 11.44
C PRO A 78 13.52 11.57 12.68
N ASN A 79 12.35 10.98 12.48
CA ASN A 79 11.55 10.40 13.56
C ASN A 79 10.68 9.23 13.06
N ALA A 80 10.57 8.16 13.85
CA ALA A 80 9.77 6.97 13.52
C ALA A 80 8.25 7.25 13.53
N GLY A 81 7.77 8.21 14.33
CA GLY A 81 6.38 8.70 14.35
C GLY A 81 6.20 9.97 13.50
N ALA A 82 6.95 10.05 12.41
CA ALA A 82 7.27 11.27 11.65
C ALA A 82 6.08 12.21 11.42
N SER A 83 4.96 11.74 10.87
CA SER A 83 3.82 12.60 10.52
C SER A 83 3.25 13.37 11.72
N TYR A 84 3.08 12.71 12.88
CA TYR A 84 2.63 13.36 14.12
C TYR A 84 3.68 14.34 14.66
N HIS A 85 4.95 13.90 14.70
CA HIS A 85 6.03 14.74 15.22
C HIS A 85 6.26 15.99 14.37
N TRP A 86 6.17 15.87 13.04
CA TRP A 86 6.30 16.98 12.11
C TRP A 86 5.13 17.95 12.23
N SER A 87 3.89 17.46 12.24
CA SER A 87 2.72 18.33 12.38
C SER A 87 2.68 19.03 13.72
N ARG A 88 3.06 18.35 14.82
CA ARG A 88 3.14 18.98 16.15
C ARG A 88 4.16 20.11 16.19
N ARG A 89 5.29 19.93 15.49
CA ARG A 89 6.37 20.93 15.46
C ARG A 89 6.05 22.12 14.58
N VAL A 90 5.37 21.92 13.45
CA VAL A 90 5.11 22.97 12.45
C VAL A 90 3.76 23.66 12.67
N LEU A 91 2.71 22.89 13.00
CA LEU A 91 1.32 23.36 13.07
C LEU A 91 0.77 23.43 14.51
N GLY A 92 1.52 22.90 15.48
CA GLY A 92 1.12 22.88 16.89
C GLY A 92 0.33 21.64 17.30
N THR A 93 0.07 21.52 18.61
CA THR A 93 -0.45 20.29 19.22
C THR A 93 -1.88 19.96 18.82
N GLN A 94 -2.78 20.97 18.69
CA GLN A 94 -4.20 20.72 18.37
C GLN A 94 -4.38 20.13 16.96
N VAL A 95 -3.74 20.74 15.96
CA VAL A 95 -3.79 20.25 14.57
C VAL A 95 -3.18 18.85 14.46
N SER A 96 -2.10 18.61 15.19
CA SER A 96 -1.42 17.31 15.21
C SER A 96 -2.25 16.20 15.87
N GLN A 97 -3.01 16.51 16.93
CA GLN A 97 -3.96 15.59 17.54
C GLN A 97 -5.09 15.24 16.56
N PHE A 98 -5.65 16.24 15.90
CA PHE A 98 -6.70 16.03 14.89
C PHE A 98 -6.19 15.19 13.70
N GLN A 99 -4.99 15.47 13.19
CA GLN A 99 -4.35 14.66 12.15
C GLN A 99 -4.18 13.20 12.56
N SER A 100 -3.76 12.95 13.81
CA SER A 100 -3.58 11.57 14.32
C SER A 100 -4.91 10.83 14.41
N TRP A 101 -5.97 11.53 14.82
CA TRP A 101 -7.31 10.98 14.85
C TRP A 101 -7.80 10.61 13.44
N ILE A 102 -7.60 11.49 12.45
CA ILE A 102 -7.91 11.19 11.03
C ILE A 102 -7.13 9.96 10.57
N LEU A 103 -5.83 9.89 10.87
CA LEU A 103 -4.97 8.79 10.45
C LEU A 103 -5.43 7.45 11.07
N MET A 104 -5.81 7.46 12.34
CA MET A 104 -6.37 6.28 13.01
C MET A 104 -7.69 5.83 12.38
N MET A 105 -8.59 6.77 12.06
CA MET A 105 -9.83 6.47 11.35
C MET A 105 -9.54 5.91 9.96
N ALA A 106 -8.59 6.48 9.22
CA ALA A 106 -8.20 6.02 7.89
C ALA A 106 -7.69 4.57 7.93
N TYR A 107 -6.86 4.21 8.90
CA TYR A 107 -6.40 2.83 9.07
C TYR A 107 -7.51 1.86 9.46
N PHE A 108 -8.48 2.28 10.26
CA PHE A 108 -9.59 1.42 10.65
C PHE A 108 -10.57 1.19 9.48
N TRP A 109 -10.91 2.27 8.78
CA TRP A 109 -11.83 2.24 7.63
C TRP A 109 -11.22 1.64 6.37
N SER A 110 -9.89 1.53 6.27
CA SER A 110 -9.25 0.84 5.14
C SER A 110 -9.30 -0.69 5.25
N ILE A 111 -9.58 -1.26 6.42
CA ILE A 111 -9.58 -2.71 6.60
C ILE A 111 -10.68 -3.39 5.77
N PRO A 112 -11.97 -3.00 5.83
CA PRO A 112 -13.02 -3.69 5.08
C PRO A 112 -12.81 -3.68 3.55
N PRO A 113 -12.48 -2.53 2.91
CA PRO A 113 -12.19 -2.49 1.47
C PRO A 113 -11.01 -3.37 1.05
N ILE A 114 -10.09 -3.72 1.94
CA ILE A 114 -8.95 -4.59 1.65
C ILE A 114 -9.31 -6.06 1.88
N ILE A 115 -9.89 -6.37 3.05
CA ILE A 115 -10.06 -7.76 3.49
C ILE A 115 -11.21 -8.48 2.76
N ILE A 116 -12.30 -7.76 2.45
CA ILE A 116 -13.48 -8.36 1.82
C ILE A 116 -13.16 -8.83 0.40
N PRO A 117 -12.57 -8.00 -0.50
CA PRO A 117 -12.19 -8.48 -1.83
C PRO A 117 -11.10 -9.55 -1.77
N ALA A 118 -10.15 -9.46 -0.83
CA ALA A 118 -9.12 -10.49 -0.68
C ALA A 118 -9.73 -11.86 -0.33
N ALA A 119 -10.74 -11.90 0.55
CA ALA A 119 -11.49 -13.11 0.87
C ALA A 119 -12.29 -13.62 -0.33
N ASP A 120 -13.06 -12.75 -0.98
CA ASP A 120 -13.87 -13.11 -2.15
C ASP A 120 -13.02 -13.70 -3.30
N GLN A 121 -11.90 -13.05 -3.62
CA GLN A 121 -10.95 -13.52 -4.61
C GLN A 121 -10.32 -14.86 -4.20
N SER A 122 -9.97 -15.03 -2.93
CA SER A 122 -9.41 -16.30 -2.44
C SER A 122 -10.42 -17.45 -2.52
N LEU A 123 -11.71 -17.20 -2.24
CA LEU A 123 -12.78 -18.19 -2.38
C LEU A 123 -13.02 -18.54 -3.85
N SER A 124 -12.94 -17.55 -4.74
CA SER A 124 -13.03 -17.77 -6.19
C SER A 124 -11.93 -18.71 -6.70
N LEU A 125 -10.71 -18.60 -6.17
CA LEU A 125 -9.58 -19.49 -6.50
C LEU A 125 -9.80 -20.93 -6.00
N LEU A 126 -10.59 -21.10 -4.94
CA LEU A 126 -10.98 -22.42 -4.42
C LEU A 126 -12.18 -23.02 -5.19
N GLY A 127 -12.68 -22.34 -6.21
CA GLY A 127 -13.82 -22.77 -7.03
C GLY A 127 -15.20 -22.38 -6.48
N ILE A 128 -15.25 -21.58 -5.40
CA ILE A 128 -16.50 -21.07 -4.83
C ILE A 128 -16.83 -19.74 -5.50
N ALA A 129 -17.55 -19.80 -6.62
CA ALA A 129 -17.86 -18.61 -7.43
C ALA A 129 -18.94 -17.69 -6.84
N ARG A 130 -19.72 -18.18 -5.87
CA ARG A 130 -20.77 -17.40 -5.17
C ARG A 130 -20.71 -17.72 -3.68
N PRO A 131 -19.72 -17.16 -2.96
CA PRO A 131 -19.59 -17.42 -1.52
C PRO A 131 -20.76 -16.80 -0.75
N ASP A 132 -21.22 -17.48 0.29
CA ASP A 132 -22.18 -16.90 1.22
C ASP A 132 -21.49 -15.83 2.10
N ALA A 133 -22.27 -14.95 2.72
CA ALA A 133 -21.74 -13.90 3.60
C ALA A 133 -20.85 -14.48 4.72
N TRP A 134 -21.21 -15.65 5.24
CA TRP A 134 -20.44 -16.33 6.28
C TRP A 134 -19.11 -16.90 5.77
N ASP A 135 -19.03 -17.33 4.51
CA ASP A 135 -17.78 -17.81 3.92
C ASP A 135 -16.79 -16.66 3.78
N VAL A 136 -17.27 -15.51 3.31
CA VAL A 136 -16.46 -14.29 3.17
C VAL A 136 -15.99 -13.79 4.54
N VAL A 137 -16.87 -13.77 5.55
CA VAL A 137 -16.50 -13.38 6.92
C VAL A 137 -15.49 -14.36 7.51
N GLY A 138 -15.70 -15.66 7.36
CA GLY A 138 -14.80 -16.69 7.87
C GLY A 138 -13.39 -16.57 7.27
N LEU A 139 -13.30 -16.41 5.95
CA LEU A 139 -12.01 -16.27 5.28
C LEU A 139 -11.37 -14.89 5.54
N SER A 140 -12.16 -13.83 5.70
CA SER A 140 -11.66 -12.52 6.12
C SER A 140 -11.00 -12.59 7.49
N LEU A 141 -11.63 -13.25 8.46
CA LEU A 141 -11.05 -13.46 9.78
C LEU A 141 -9.76 -14.28 9.72
N LEU A 142 -9.70 -15.29 8.86
CA LEU A 142 -8.47 -16.07 8.64
C LEU A 142 -7.33 -15.18 8.14
N TRP A 143 -7.59 -14.33 7.15
CA TRP A 143 -6.59 -13.38 6.63
C TRP A 143 -6.15 -12.35 7.68
N ILE A 144 -7.06 -11.86 8.52
CA ILE A 144 -6.74 -10.96 9.64
C ILE A 144 -5.82 -11.65 10.64
N ILE A 145 -6.14 -12.89 11.04
CA ILE A 145 -5.32 -13.68 11.97
C ILE A 145 -3.93 -13.94 11.38
N PHE A 146 -3.87 -14.28 10.09
CA PHE A 146 -2.60 -14.46 9.38
C PHE A 146 -1.75 -13.18 9.40
N ALA A 147 -2.33 -12.05 9.00
CA ALA A 147 -1.64 -10.76 8.98
C ALA A 147 -1.18 -10.34 10.38
N ALA A 148 -2.04 -10.49 11.39
CA ALA A 148 -1.71 -10.21 12.79
C ALA A 148 -0.56 -11.10 13.28
N SER A 149 -0.56 -12.38 12.93
CA SER A 149 0.51 -13.31 13.31
C SER A 149 1.86 -12.90 12.70
N VAL A 150 1.88 -12.55 11.40
CA VAL A 150 3.08 -12.06 10.71
C VAL A 150 3.60 -10.76 11.33
N LEU A 151 2.70 -9.87 11.77
CA LEU A 151 3.06 -8.64 12.45
C LEU A 151 3.69 -8.90 13.83
N LEU A 152 3.11 -9.82 14.60
CA LEU A 152 3.61 -10.19 15.94
C LEU A 152 4.96 -10.91 15.90
N LEU A 153 5.28 -11.60 14.80
CA LEU A 153 6.59 -12.23 14.55
C LEU A 153 7.73 -11.21 14.32
N GLY A 154 7.40 -9.94 14.12
CA GLY A 154 8.34 -8.83 14.06
C GLY A 154 8.60 -8.28 12.65
N SER A 155 9.14 -7.07 12.61
CA SER A 155 9.24 -6.25 11.38
C SER A 155 10.05 -6.87 10.25
N ARG A 156 11.08 -7.67 10.57
CA ARG A 156 11.88 -8.38 9.56
C ARG A 156 11.07 -9.48 8.87
N MET A 157 10.21 -10.18 9.60
CA MET A 157 9.35 -11.21 9.03
C MET A 157 8.29 -10.55 8.14
N THR A 158 7.67 -9.47 8.62
CA THR A 158 6.74 -8.68 7.84
C THR A 158 7.36 -8.22 6.52
N ALA A 159 8.56 -7.62 6.55
CA ALA A 159 9.25 -7.17 5.35
C ALA A 159 9.50 -8.30 4.35
N ARG A 160 9.96 -9.47 4.81
CA ARG A 160 10.20 -10.63 3.93
C ARG A 160 8.92 -11.16 3.29
N VAL A 161 7.86 -11.30 4.08
CA VAL A 161 6.55 -11.75 3.57
C VAL A 161 6.06 -10.74 2.53
N THR A 162 6.12 -9.45 2.84
CA THR A 162 5.75 -8.37 1.92
C THR A 162 6.58 -8.41 0.63
N GLN A 163 7.88 -8.66 0.70
CA GLN A 163 8.74 -8.80 -0.49
C GLN A 163 8.32 -9.96 -1.39
N ILE A 164 7.95 -11.10 -0.80
CA ILE A 164 7.49 -12.28 -1.56
C ILE A 164 6.17 -11.96 -2.28
N PHE A 165 5.20 -11.39 -1.57
CA PHE A 165 3.91 -11.00 -2.16
C PHE A 165 4.11 -9.94 -3.24
N LEU A 166 4.95 -8.93 -2.99
CA LEU A 166 5.25 -7.88 -3.98
C LEU A 166 5.90 -8.46 -5.24
N LEU A 167 6.81 -9.43 -5.10
CA LEU A 167 7.41 -10.09 -6.27
C LEU A 167 6.34 -10.80 -7.10
N ALA A 168 5.46 -11.57 -6.46
CA ALA A 168 4.34 -12.23 -7.14
C ALA A 168 3.41 -11.20 -7.82
N GLU A 169 3.16 -10.07 -7.15
CA GLU A 169 2.33 -8.99 -7.64
C GLU A 169 2.91 -8.32 -8.88
N VAL A 170 4.21 -7.99 -8.86
CA VAL A 170 4.92 -7.42 -10.01
C VAL A 170 4.90 -8.40 -11.18
N LEU A 171 5.13 -9.69 -10.94
CA LEU A 171 5.07 -10.72 -12.00
C LEU A 171 3.67 -10.82 -12.61
N ALA A 172 2.62 -10.78 -11.79
CA ALA A 172 1.24 -10.81 -12.26
C ALA A 172 0.87 -9.56 -13.07
N VAL A 173 1.27 -8.35 -12.61
CA VAL A 173 1.07 -7.11 -13.36
C VAL A 173 1.83 -7.14 -14.69
N MET A 174 3.07 -7.62 -14.70
CA MET A 174 3.84 -7.80 -15.94
C MET A 174 3.16 -8.78 -16.90
N ALA A 175 2.63 -9.90 -16.39
CA ALA A 175 1.86 -10.84 -17.20
C ALA A 175 0.60 -10.20 -17.78
N MET A 176 -0.17 -9.47 -16.97
CA MET A 176 -1.34 -8.71 -17.42
C MET A 176 -0.99 -7.69 -18.49
N MET A 177 0.13 -6.97 -18.33
CA MET A 177 0.63 -6.02 -19.30
C MET A 177 0.93 -6.71 -20.64
N VAL A 178 1.68 -7.81 -20.63
CA VAL A 178 2.03 -8.57 -21.85
C VAL A 178 0.78 -9.11 -22.56
N ILE A 179 -0.15 -9.72 -21.81
CA ILE A 179 -1.42 -10.23 -22.35
C ILE A 179 -2.26 -9.08 -22.93
N GLY A 180 -2.33 -7.95 -22.22
CA GLY A 180 -3.03 -6.76 -22.64
C GLY A 180 -2.50 -6.19 -23.96
N PHE A 181 -1.18 -6.08 -24.11
CA PHE A 181 -0.57 -5.67 -25.39
C PHE A 181 -0.90 -6.64 -26.53
N GLY A 182 -0.96 -7.95 -26.26
CA GLY A 182 -1.36 -8.95 -27.25
C GLY A 182 -2.80 -8.80 -27.74
N HIS A 183 -3.72 -8.33 -26.88
CA HIS A 183 -5.14 -8.15 -27.22
C HIS A 183 -5.50 -6.72 -27.67
N TRP A 184 -4.57 -5.76 -27.56
CA TRP A 184 -4.76 -4.34 -27.87
C TRP A 184 -5.33 -4.09 -29.28
N HIS A 185 -4.91 -4.89 -30.27
CA HIS A 185 -5.33 -4.73 -31.66
C HIS A 185 -6.77 -5.16 -31.95
N HIS A 186 -7.33 -6.11 -31.18
CA HIS A 186 -8.68 -6.65 -31.45
C HIS A 186 -9.81 -5.79 -30.87
N VAL A 187 -9.54 -4.98 -29.85
CA VAL A 187 -10.57 -4.20 -29.14
C VAL A 187 -10.84 -2.84 -29.80
N ILE A 188 -9.85 -2.26 -30.49
CA ILE A 188 -9.99 -0.93 -31.13
C ILE A 188 -10.67 -1.01 -32.51
N LEU A 189 -10.59 -2.16 -33.19
CA LEU A 189 -11.12 -2.37 -34.55
C LEU A 189 -12.48 -3.07 -34.61
N ALA A 190 -13.12 -3.32 -33.47
CA ALA A 190 -14.53 -3.71 -33.42
C ALA A 190 -15.35 -2.48 -33.01
N PRO A 191 -15.74 -1.59 -33.95
CA PRO A 191 -16.87 -0.70 -33.72
C PRO A 191 -18.05 -1.56 -33.26
N THR A 192 -18.76 -1.05 -32.27
CA THR A 192 -19.99 -1.61 -31.73
C THR A 192 -21.06 -1.76 -32.84
N GLU A 193 -21.02 -2.85 -33.59
CA GLU A 193 -22.18 -3.38 -34.31
C GLU A 193 -23.09 -4.07 -33.31
N ASN A 194 -23.76 -3.31 -32.44
CA ASN A 194 -24.94 -3.78 -31.69
C ASN A 194 -25.68 -2.61 -30.99
N THR A 195 -25.96 -1.56 -31.77
CA THR A 195 -27.15 -0.73 -31.51
C THR A 195 -28.12 -0.94 -32.67
N ALA A 196 -28.99 -1.94 -32.51
CA ALA A 196 -30.26 -2.08 -33.22
C ALA A 196 -31.28 -2.65 -32.22
#